data_AF-A0A1N7GU92-F1
#
_entry.id   AF-A0A1N7GU92-F1
#
_cell.length_a   1.000
_cell.length_b   1.000
_cell.length_c   1.000
_cell.angle_alpha   90.00
_cell.angle_beta   90.00
_cell.angle_gamma   90.00
#
_symmetry.space_group_name_H-M   'P 1'
#
loop_
_entity.id
_entity.type
_entity.pdbx_description
1 polymer ?
#
loop_
_entity_poly.entity_id
_entity_poly.type
_entity_poly.pdbx_seq_one_letter_code
_entity_poly.pdbx_strand_id
1 'polypeptide(L)'
;MKVTESPSYSTPEVSKVMDQSRRFIATASDRPEDIVEKADTEIIGLALQMLSDGTADQVIIVTNDIPLGEAAESLIPKYGFTADQVTWLTGGELAPELKEDFVSEFD
;
A
#
# COMPACT_ATOMS: atom_id res chain seq x y z
N MET A 1 -0.33 -15.28 8.52
CA MET A 1 -1.08 -14.11 8.02
C MET A 1 -1.82 -13.49 9.20
N LYS A 2 -1.67 -12.18 9.44
CA LYS A 2 -2.42 -11.44 10.47
C LYS A 2 -3.38 -10.50 9.76
N VAL A 3 -4.66 -10.55 10.12
CA VAL A 3 -5.65 -9.55 9.71
C VAL A 3 -5.54 -8.38 10.68
N THR A 4 -5.60 -7.16 10.16
CA THR A 4 -5.51 -5.92 10.94
C THR A 4 -6.75 -5.07 10.71
N GLU A 5 -7.05 -4.24 11.70
CA GLU A 5 -8.09 -3.21 11.60
C GLU A 5 -7.64 -2.07 10.68
N SER A 6 -8.59 -1.24 10.27
CA SER A 6 -8.33 0.01 9.56
C SER A 6 -7.37 0.93 10.34
N PRO A 7 -6.57 1.74 9.64
CA PRO A 7 -5.69 2.70 10.30
C PRO A 7 -6.49 3.78 11.07
N SER A 8 -5.82 4.43 12.02
CA SER A 8 -6.41 5.47 12.86
C SER A 8 -6.67 6.76 12.07
N TYR A 9 -7.93 6.96 11.67
CA TYR A 9 -8.41 8.21 11.06
C TYR A 9 -8.27 9.44 11.97
N SER A 10 -8.10 9.24 13.27
CA SER A 10 -7.85 10.33 14.21
C SER A 10 -6.42 10.86 14.15
N THR A 11 -5.49 10.13 13.52
CA THR A 11 -4.13 10.59 13.26
C THR A 11 -4.13 11.50 12.03
N PRO A 12 -3.82 12.82 12.15
CA PRO A 12 -3.96 13.76 11.04
C PRO A 12 -3.17 13.39 9.78
N GLU A 13 -1.95 12.90 9.95
CA GLU A 13 -1.05 12.47 8.87
C GLU A 13 -1.64 11.28 8.10
N VAL A 14 -2.21 10.31 8.83
CA VAL A 14 -2.91 9.15 8.25
C VAL A 14 -4.10 9.61 7.43
N SER A 15 -5.00 10.42 8.01
CA SER A 15 -6.15 10.94 7.27
C SER A 15 -5.73 11.72 6.02
N LYS A 16 -4.70 12.55 6.13
CA LYS A 16 -4.17 13.33 5.02
C LYS A 16 -3.57 12.47 3.91
N VAL A 17 -2.79 11.43 4.23
CA VAL A 17 -2.21 10.56 3.20
C VAL A 17 -3.29 9.76 2.49
N MET A 18 -4.35 9.36 3.20
CA MET A 18 -5.48 8.66 2.61
C MET A 18 -6.25 9.53 1.62
N ASP A 19 -6.50 10.79 1.97
CA ASP A 19 -7.11 11.76 1.05
C ASP A 19 -6.21 12.06 -0.17
N GLN A 20 -4.90 12.15 0.04
CA GLN A 20 -3.94 12.32 -1.05
C GLN A 20 -3.89 11.09 -1.96
N SER A 21 -3.96 9.90 -1.39
CA SER A 21 -3.98 8.63 -2.11
C SER A 21 -5.22 8.52 -2.99
N ARG A 22 -6.39 8.88 -2.45
CA ARG A 22 -7.65 8.94 -3.21
C ARG A 22 -7.51 9.80 -4.47
N ARG A 23 -7.00 11.03 -4.30
CA ARG A 23 -6.72 11.95 -5.41
C ARG A 23 -5.71 11.41 -6.40
N PHE A 24 -4.63 10.81 -5.90
CA PHE A 24 -3.57 10.26 -6.73
C PHE A 24 -4.12 9.13 -7.61
N ILE A 25 -4.78 8.15 -7.00
CA ILE A 25 -5.33 6.98 -7.68
C ILE A 25 -6.38 7.40 -8.70
N ALA A 26 -7.30 8.30 -8.33
CA ALA A 26 -8.30 8.86 -9.23
C ALA A 26 -7.65 9.50 -10.47
N THR A 27 -6.62 10.32 -10.26
CA THR A 27 -5.90 10.99 -11.35
C THR A 27 -5.14 9.99 -12.23
N ALA A 28 -4.41 9.04 -11.61
CA ALA A 28 -3.61 8.05 -12.32
C ALA A 28 -4.47 7.08 -13.15
N SER A 29 -5.68 6.80 -12.70
CA SER A 29 -6.63 5.90 -13.37
C SER A 29 -7.63 6.59 -14.29
N ASP A 30 -7.56 7.93 -14.43
CA ASP A 30 -8.53 8.76 -15.18
C ASP A 30 -9.98 8.49 -14.75
N ARG A 31 -10.20 8.49 -13.44
CA ARG A 31 -11.48 8.13 -12.81
C ARG A 31 -11.87 9.14 -11.73
N PRO A 32 -13.18 9.31 -11.46
CA PRO A 32 -13.64 10.10 -10.32
C PRO A 32 -13.13 9.57 -8.96
N GLU A 33 -12.92 10.47 -7.99
CA GLU A 33 -12.45 10.11 -6.64
C GLU A 33 -13.45 9.29 -5.81
N ASP A 34 -14.75 9.44 -6.09
CA ASP A 34 -15.83 8.76 -5.39
C ASP A 34 -15.92 7.27 -5.72
N ILE A 35 -15.29 6.83 -6.82
CA ILE A 35 -15.21 5.41 -7.18
C ILE A 35 -13.91 4.74 -6.73
N VAL A 36 -12.95 5.48 -6.16
CA VAL A 36 -11.73 4.90 -5.58
C VAL A 36 -12.07 4.16 -4.31
N GLU A 37 -11.71 2.88 -4.28
CA GLU A 37 -11.96 1.96 -3.19
C GLU A 37 -11.32 2.46 -1.88
N LYS A 38 -12.08 2.37 -0.79
CA LYS A 38 -11.58 2.76 0.55
C LYS A 38 -10.36 1.94 0.95
N ALA A 39 -10.35 0.65 0.58
CA ALA A 39 -9.28 -0.29 0.89
C ALA A 39 -7.92 0.21 0.38
N ASP A 40 -7.86 0.75 -0.84
CA ASP A 40 -6.61 1.24 -1.43
C ASP A 40 -5.99 2.34 -0.60
N THR A 41 -6.82 3.30 -0.17
CA THR A 41 -6.38 4.41 0.68
C THR A 41 -6.01 3.92 2.08
N GLU A 42 -6.74 2.94 2.64
CA GLU A 42 -6.45 2.36 3.95
C GLU A 42 -5.14 1.58 3.99
N ILE A 43 -4.77 0.88 2.91
CA ILE A 43 -3.48 0.18 2.80
C ILE A 43 -2.32 1.18 2.92
N ILE A 44 -2.41 2.31 2.22
CA ILE A 44 -1.38 3.36 2.27
C ILE A 44 -1.36 4.06 3.63
N GLY A 45 -2.53 4.36 4.20
CA GLY A 45 -2.66 4.95 5.53
C GLY A 45 -2.10 4.05 6.64
N LEU A 46 -2.34 2.74 6.54
CA LEU A 46 -1.79 1.75 7.46
C LEU A 46 -0.26 1.64 7.34
N ALA A 47 0.27 1.60 6.12
CA ALA A 47 1.71 1.58 5.90
C ALA A 47 2.40 2.80 6.54
N LEU A 48 1.84 3.99 6.32
CA LEU A 48 2.34 5.22 6.96
C LEU A 48 2.27 5.13 8.49
N GLN A 49 1.13 4.67 9.04
CA GLN A 49 0.96 4.53 10.47
C GLN A 49 1.98 3.55 11.07
N MET A 50 2.21 2.40 10.42
CA MET A 50 3.14 1.38 10.93
C MET A 50 4.57 1.92 11.04
N LEU A 51 5.01 2.68 10.04
CA LEU A 51 6.31 3.35 10.03
C LEU A 51 6.36 4.48 11.09
N SER A 52 5.30 5.27 11.20
CA SER A 52 5.24 6.41 12.15
C SER A 52 5.21 5.96 13.61
N ASP A 53 4.49 4.89 13.91
CA ASP A 53 4.39 4.30 15.26
C ASP A 53 5.64 3.47 15.62
N GLY A 54 6.56 3.26 14.67
CA GLY A 54 7.76 2.42 14.86
C GLY A 54 7.43 0.94 15.04
N THR A 55 6.24 0.50 14.57
CA THR A 55 5.84 -0.92 14.61
C THR A 55 6.49 -1.75 13.51
N ALA A 56 7.01 -1.09 12.48
CA ALA A 56 7.85 -1.66 11.44
C ALA A 56 8.89 -0.62 10.99
N ASP A 57 10.11 -1.07 10.68
CA ASP A 57 11.17 -0.21 10.13
C ASP A 57 11.02 -0.02 8.61
N GLN A 58 10.39 -0.99 7.94
CA GLN A 58 10.12 -1.05 6.50
C GLN A 58 8.75 -1.70 6.24
N VAL A 59 8.05 -1.26 5.20
CA VAL A 59 6.79 -1.85 4.74
C VAL A 59 6.89 -2.27 3.28
N ILE A 60 6.50 -3.51 2.99
CA ILE A 60 6.31 -4.01 1.62
C ILE A 60 4.80 -4.10 1.35
N ILE A 61 4.34 -3.40 0.33
CA ILE A 61 2.94 -3.45 -0.14
C ILE A 61 2.90 -4.36 -1.35
N VAL A 62 2.13 -5.44 -1.26
CA VAL A 62 1.96 -6.38 -2.37
C VAL A 62 0.60 -6.19 -2.99
N THR A 63 0.55 -5.65 -4.21
CA THR A 63 -0.70 -5.47 -4.98
C THR A 63 -0.42 -5.46 -6.47
N ASN A 64 -1.36 -5.96 -7.28
CA ASN A 64 -1.33 -5.78 -8.72
C ASN A 64 -2.02 -4.48 -9.18
N ASP A 65 -2.62 -3.75 -8.24
CA ASP A 65 -3.17 -2.43 -8.50
C ASP A 65 -2.03 -1.41 -8.63
N ILE A 66 -1.74 -1.03 -9.88
CA ILE A 66 -0.62 -0.15 -10.22
C ILE A 66 -0.82 1.26 -9.62
N PRO A 67 -1.96 1.94 -9.80
CA PRO A 67 -2.21 3.23 -9.16
C PRO A 67 -2.02 3.24 -7.64
N LEU A 68 -2.46 2.19 -6.93
CA LEU A 68 -2.25 2.06 -5.47
C LEU A 68 -0.74 1.99 -5.15
N GLY A 69 -0.03 1.10 -5.84
CA GLY A 69 1.41 0.92 -5.66
C GLY A 69 2.22 2.18 -5.90
N GLU A 70 1.97 2.86 -7.01
CA GLU A 70 2.58 4.14 -7.36
C GLU A 70 2.27 5.23 -6.31
N ALA A 71 1.03 5.27 -5.81
CA ALA A 71 0.63 6.22 -4.76
C ALA A 71 1.43 5.98 -3.48
N ALA A 72 1.64 4.73 -3.07
CA ALA A 72 2.38 4.40 -1.86
C ALA A 72 3.84 4.91 -1.94
N GLU A 73 4.56 4.55 -2.99
CA GLU A 73 5.97 4.94 -3.19
C GLU A 73 6.12 6.45 -3.45
N SER A 74 5.10 7.10 -4.01
CA SER A 74 5.12 8.55 -4.29
C SER A 74 4.73 9.42 -3.09
N LEU A 75 3.89 8.92 -2.18
CA LEU A 75 3.31 9.71 -1.09
C LEU A 75 4.01 9.49 0.25
N ILE A 76 4.29 8.24 0.64
CA ILE A 76 4.86 7.93 1.96
C ILE A 76 6.21 8.65 2.20
N PRO A 77 7.14 8.71 1.23
CA PRO A 77 8.41 9.43 1.44
C PRO A 77 8.24 10.93 1.74
N LYS A 78 7.12 11.54 1.31
CA LYS A 78 6.80 12.95 1.62
C LYS A 78 6.49 13.21 3.09
N TYR A 79 6.34 12.15 3.89
CA TYR A 79 6.15 12.20 5.34
C TYR A 79 7.45 12.01 6.13
N GLY A 80 8.62 12.03 5.46
CA GLY A 80 9.93 11.99 6.11
C GLY A 80 10.58 10.60 6.16
N PHE A 81 9.98 9.61 5.49
CA PHE A 81 10.55 8.28 5.31
C PHE A 81 11.42 8.22 4.05
N THR A 82 12.41 7.35 4.06
CA THR A 82 13.26 7.13 2.89
C THR A 82 12.59 6.17 1.90
N ALA A 83 13.00 6.24 0.62
CA ALA A 83 12.40 5.43 -0.44
C ALA A 83 12.61 3.92 -0.28
N ASP A 84 13.57 3.49 0.54
CA ASP A 84 13.80 2.08 0.89
C ASP A 84 12.92 1.60 2.06
N GLN A 85 12.29 2.49 2.82
CA GLN A 85 11.36 2.12 3.90
C GLN A 85 9.96 1.74 3.41
N VAL A 86 9.65 2.02 2.15
CA VAL A 86 8.41 1.60 1.49
C VAL A 86 8.75 0.98 0.14
N THR A 87 8.24 -0.20 -0.13
CA THR A 87 8.43 -0.86 -1.43
C THR A 87 7.11 -1.44 -1.89
N TRP A 88 6.77 -1.22 -3.15
CA TRP A 88 5.65 -1.88 -3.79
C TRP A 88 6.15 -3.04 -4.65
N LEU A 89 5.48 -4.20 -4.51
CA LEU A 89 5.69 -5.37 -5.36
C LEU A 89 4.37 -5.81 -5.99
N THR A 90 4.44 -6.27 -7.22
CA THR A 90 3.36 -7.01 -7.87
C THR A 90 3.44 -8.50 -7.55
N GLY A 91 2.31 -9.21 -7.67
CA GLY A 91 2.30 -10.67 -7.48
C GLY A 91 3.21 -11.41 -8.48
N GLY A 92 3.46 -10.81 -9.66
CA GLY A 92 4.38 -11.37 -10.65
C GLY A 92 5.83 -11.39 -10.19
N GLU A 93 6.24 -10.44 -9.34
CA GLU A 93 7.60 -10.36 -8.81
C GLU A 93 7.88 -11.37 -7.69
N LEU A 94 6.83 -11.81 -6.98
CA LEU A 94 6.92 -12.89 -5.98
C LEU A 94 6.70 -14.29 -6.59
N ALA A 95 6.17 -14.37 -7.81
CA ALA A 95 5.88 -15.64 -8.46
C ALA A 95 7.09 -16.58 -8.63
N PRO A 96 8.34 -16.11 -8.88
CA PRO A 96 9.50 -16.98 -8.97
C PRO A 96 9.79 -17.73 -7.66
N GLU A 97 9.62 -17.07 -6.51
CA GLU A 97 9.83 -17.69 -5.19
C GLU A 97 8.78 -18.75 -4.91
N LEU A 98 7.55 -18.54 -5.37
CA LEU A 98 6.48 -19.53 -5.24
C LEU A 98 6.71 -20.75 -6.14
N LYS A 99 7.29 -20.60 -7.33
CA LYS A 99 7.50 -21.73 -8.26
C LYS A 99 8.47 -22.79 -7.74
N GLU A 100 9.38 -22.44 -6.85
CA GLU A 100 10.32 -23.41 -6.27
C GLU A 100 9.63 -24.34 -5.26
N ASP A 101 8.59 -23.86 -4.57
CA ASP A 101 7.83 -24.60 -3.55
C ASP A 101 6.39 -24.96 -3.98
N PHE A 102 5.93 -24.52 -5.16
CA PHE A 102 4.57 -24.76 -5.65
C PHE A 102 4.45 -26.20 -6.19
N VAL A 103 3.93 -27.09 -5.35
CA VAL A 103 3.41 -28.39 -5.76
C VAL A 103 1.92 -28.19 -6.08
N SER A 104 1.52 -28.40 -7.34
CA SER A 104 0.11 -28.48 -7.70
C SER A 104 -0.53 -29.66 -6.98
N GLU A 105 -1.55 -29.41 -6.14
CA GLU A 105 -2.36 -30.49 -5.54
C GLU A 105 -3.40 -31.08 -6.52
N PHE A 106 -3.40 -30.61 -7.78
CA PHE A 106 -4.34 -31.00 -8.82
C PHE A 106 -3.62 -31.60 -10.04
N ASP A 107 -2.73 -32.57 -9.81
CA ASP A 107 -2.27 -33.52 -10.83
C ASP A 107 -2.94 -34.90 -10.62
#